data_AF-A0A7Z9XGL5-F1
#
_entry.id   AF-A0A7Z9XGL5-F1
#
_cell.length_a   1.000
_cell.length_b   1.000
_cell.length_c   1.000
_cell.angle_alpha   90.00
_cell.angle_beta   90.00
_cell.angle_gamma   90.00
#
_symmetry.space_group_name_H-M   'P 1'
#
loop_
_entity.id
_entity.type
_entity.pdbx_description
1 polymer ?
#
loop_
_entity_poly.entity_id
_entity_poly.type
_entity_poly.pdbx_seq_one_letter_code
_entity_poly.pdbx_strand_id
1 'polypeptide(L)'
;MARHRRFRDVRQGKVDTSRSSQKGAEKAAGSRLFPYASIPVKVKAFITDSFMLLMPIMYAVAYLVMGGLQNFAEHKAEGWLYILIPNFVVVFL
;
A
#
# COMPACT_ATOMS: atom_id res chain seq x y z
N MET A 1 4.41 -49.55 8.92
CA MET A 1 4.96 -49.39 7.56
C MET A 1 4.96 -47.92 7.18
N ALA A 2 6.13 -47.29 7.03
CA ALA A 2 6.24 -45.86 6.72
C ALA A 2 5.93 -45.61 5.23
N ARG A 3 4.89 -44.82 4.95
CA ARG A 3 4.58 -44.38 3.58
C ARG A 3 5.58 -43.31 3.14
N HIS A 4 6.44 -43.66 2.18
CA HIS A 4 7.28 -42.69 1.48
C HIS A 4 6.39 -41.73 0.67
N ARG A 5 6.51 -40.42 0.91
CA ARG A 5 5.84 -39.39 0.08
C ARG A 5 6.31 -39.52 -1.36
N ARG A 6 5.38 -39.66 -2.29
CA ARG A 6 5.71 -39.75 -3.72
C ARG A 6 5.92 -38.34 -4.26
N PHE A 7 7.00 -38.16 -5.02
CA PHE A 7 7.37 -36.87 -5.64
C PHE A 7 6.25 -36.25 -6.49
N ARG A 8 5.34 -37.09 -7.00
CA ARG A 8 4.17 -36.68 -7.77
C ARG A 8 3.19 -35.80 -6.97
N ASP A 9 3.11 -36.00 -5.66
CA ASP A 9 2.21 -35.23 -4.78
C ASP A 9 2.78 -33.82 -4.51
N VAL A 10 4.10 -33.64 -4.57
CA VAL A 10 4.78 -32.34 -4.38
C VAL A 10 4.62 -31.44 -5.62
N ARG A 11 4.57 -32.02 -6.82
CA ARG A 11 4.39 -31.27 -8.08
C ARG A 11 2.96 -30.88 -8.39
N GLN A 12 1.97 -31.57 -7.82
CA GLN A 12 0.55 -31.25 -8.04
C GLN A 12 0.02 -30.11 -7.17
N GLY A 13 0.89 -29.31 -6.54
CA GLY A 13 0.51 -28.08 -5.81
C GLY A 13 -0.41 -28.30 -4.60
N LYS A 14 -0.84 -29.53 -4.32
CA LYS A 14 -1.55 -29.92 -3.10
C LYS A 14 -0.54 -30.36 -2.05
N VAL A 15 0.27 -29.39 -1.62
CA VAL A 15 0.85 -29.45 -0.28
C VAL A 15 -0.19 -28.83 0.64
N ASP A 16 -0.80 -29.68 1.46
CA ASP A 16 -1.72 -29.34 2.55
C ASP A 16 -1.28 -28.05 3.27
N THR A 17 -1.88 -26.92 2.90
CA THR A 17 -1.76 -25.65 3.62
C THR A 17 -2.96 -25.52 4.57
N SER A 18 -3.25 -26.59 5.29
CA SER A 18 -4.42 -26.73 6.15
C SER A 18 -4.22 -26.12 7.55
N ARG A 19 -3.18 -25.27 7.79
CA ARG A 19 -2.89 -24.76 9.15
C ARG A 19 -2.41 -23.32 9.36
N SER A 20 -2.28 -22.43 8.36
CA SER A 20 -1.83 -21.05 8.70
C SER A 20 -2.28 -19.86 7.86
N SER A 21 -3.20 -19.99 6.89
CA SER A 21 -3.67 -18.80 6.13
C SER A 21 -5.19 -18.68 5.91
N GLN A 22 -5.99 -19.67 6.32
CA GLN A 22 -7.45 -19.57 6.23
C GLN A 22 -8.05 -18.98 7.50
N LYS A 23 -8.02 -17.65 7.63
CA LYS A 23 -9.01 -16.94 8.47
C LYS A 23 -9.67 -15.75 7.77
N GLY A 24 -9.53 -15.63 6.44
CA GLY A 24 -10.07 -14.47 5.71
C GLY A 24 -10.73 -14.72 4.35
N ALA A 25 -10.80 -15.96 3.85
CA ALA A 25 -11.22 -16.20 2.46
C ALA A 25 -12.29 -17.29 2.26
N GLU A 26 -13.00 -17.68 3.33
CA GLU A 26 -14.14 -18.60 3.22
C GLU A 26 -15.32 -18.03 4.00
N LYS A 27 -16.06 -17.12 3.36
CA LYS A 27 -17.52 -17.06 3.45
C LYS A 27 -18.06 -16.04 2.45
N ALA A 28 -19.07 -16.50 1.72
CA ALA A 28 -20.02 -15.76 0.88
C ALA A 28 -19.69 -15.68 -0.63
N ALA A 29 -19.63 -16.85 -1.26
CA ALA A 29 -20.40 -17.05 -2.48
C ALA A 29 -21.89 -16.93 -2.11
N GLY A 30 -22.46 -15.73 -2.24
CA GLY A 30 -23.87 -15.46 -1.95
C GLY A 30 -24.12 -14.00 -1.61
N SER A 31 -24.86 -13.30 -2.48
CA SER A 31 -25.09 -11.84 -2.55
C SER A 31 -23.93 -11.05 -3.17
N ARG A 32 -24.23 -10.39 -4.31
CA ARG A 32 -23.34 -9.47 -5.03
C ARG A 32 -23.25 -8.13 -4.28
N LEU A 33 -22.77 -8.17 -3.05
CA LEU A 33 -22.45 -6.99 -2.26
C LEU A 33 -20.94 -7.04 -2.05
N PHE A 34 -20.22 -6.18 -2.77
CA PHE A 34 -18.78 -6.04 -2.56
C PHE A 34 -18.54 -5.81 -1.06
N PRO A 35 -17.77 -6.66 -0.37
CA PRO A 35 -17.55 -6.49 1.06
C PRO A 35 -16.84 -5.15 1.26
N TYR A 36 -17.53 -4.21 1.90
CA TYR A 36 -16.97 -2.91 2.22
C TYR A 36 -15.76 -3.12 3.13
N ALA A 37 -14.60 -2.59 2.74
CA ALA A 37 -13.38 -2.75 3.51
C ALA A 37 -13.54 -2.17 4.93
N SER A 38 -12.89 -2.78 5.92
CA SER A 38 -12.88 -2.25 7.27
C SER A 38 -12.14 -0.90 7.32
N ILE A 39 -12.53 -0.03 8.26
CA ILE A 39 -11.91 1.29 8.49
C ILE A 39 -10.38 1.23 8.53
N PRO A 40 -9.71 0.30 9.25
CA PRO A 40 -8.24 0.27 9.28
C PRO A 40 -7.62 -0.04 7.91
N VAL A 41 -8.30 -0.82 7.06
CA VAL A 41 -7.82 -1.10 5.70
C VAL A 41 -7.93 0.16 4.83
N LYS A 42 -9.00 0.94 4.99
CA LYS A 42 -9.18 2.22 4.28
C LYS A 42 -8.13 3.26 4.69
N VAL A 43 -7.88 3.40 5.99
CA VAL A 43 -6.87 4.34 6.50
C VAL A 43 -5.48 3.94 6.01
N LYS A 44 -5.14 2.64 6.05
CA LYS A 44 -3.87 2.15 5.51
C LYS A 44 -3.74 2.46 4.01
N ALA A 45 -4.77 2.14 3.23
CA ALA A 45 -4.78 2.42 1.79
C ALA A 45 -4.60 3.92 1.51
N PHE A 46 -5.33 4.78 2.23
CA PHE A 46 -5.22 6.24 2.09
C PHE A 46 -3.82 6.76 2.42
N ILE A 47 -3.19 6.28 3.50
CA ILE A 47 -1.83 6.68 3.86
C ILE A 47 -0.83 6.22 2.78
N THR A 48 -0.96 4.98 2.30
CA THR A 48 -0.06 4.46 1.26
C THR A 48 -0.20 5.25 -0.05
N ASP A 49 -1.43 5.56 -0.45
CA ASP A 49 -1.73 6.33 -1.67
C ASP A 49 -1.20 7.77 -1.55
N SER A 50 -1.48 8.44 -0.43
CA SER A 50 -0.96 9.78 -0.13
C SER A 50 0.57 9.81 -0.13
N PHE A 51 1.23 8.77 0.41
CA PHE A 51 2.69 8.70 0.43
C PHE A 51 3.30 8.50 -0.96
N MET A 52 2.64 7.73 -1.82
CA MET A 52 3.07 7.56 -3.21
C MET A 52 3.02 8.87 -4.01
N LEU A 53 2.05 9.75 -3.74
CA LEU A 53 1.98 11.08 -4.33
C LEU A 53 2.97 12.06 -3.70
N LEU A 54 3.19 11.96 -2.39
CA LEU A 54 4.08 12.86 -1.66
C LEU A 54 5.51 12.81 -2.21
N MET A 55 6.06 11.61 -2.45
CA MET A 55 7.44 11.42 -2.92
C MET A 55 7.81 12.22 -4.19
N PRO A 56 7.11 12.06 -5.33
CA PRO A 56 7.41 12.82 -6.54
C PRO A 56 7.15 14.33 -6.36
N ILE A 57 6.12 14.73 -5.61
CA ILE A 57 5.86 16.15 -5.31
C ILE A 57 7.00 16.77 -4.51
N MET A 58 7.50 16.07 -3.49
CA MET A 58 8.67 16.53 -2.72
C MET A 58 9.91 16.70 -3.60
N TYR A 59 10.16 15.75 -4.51
CA TYR A 59 11.28 15.86 -5.43
C TYR A 59 11.14 17.06 -6.37
N ALA A 60 9.95 17.26 -6.93
CA ALA A 60 9.65 18.40 -7.78
C ALA A 60 9.87 19.73 -7.02
N VAL A 61 9.34 19.86 -5.81
CA VAL A 61 9.50 21.08 -5.01
C VAL A 61 10.97 21.30 -4.64
N ALA A 62 11.67 20.29 -4.13
CA ALA A 62 13.04 20.43 -3.68
C ALA A 62 13.99 20.84 -4.83
N TYR A 63 13.85 20.24 -6.00
CA TYR A 63 14.80 20.45 -7.11
C TYR A 63 14.34 21.46 -8.16
N LEU A 64 13.05 21.48 -8.53
CA LEU A 64 12.55 22.38 -9.58
C LEU A 64 12.15 23.75 -9.01
N VAL A 65 11.57 23.80 -7.81
CA VAL A 65 11.09 25.05 -7.20
C VAL A 65 12.17 25.69 -6.34
N MET A 66 12.78 24.92 -5.42
CA MET A 66 13.77 25.44 -4.47
C MET A 66 15.23 25.29 -4.94
N GLY A 67 15.48 24.64 -6.07
CA GLY A 67 16.82 24.53 -6.65
C GLY A 67 17.81 23.63 -5.88
N GLY A 68 17.33 22.84 -4.92
CA GLY A 68 18.12 21.84 -4.21
C GLY A 68 17.63 21.57 -2.78
N LEU A 69 18.11 20.46 -2.21
CA LEU A 69 17.82 20.06 -0.83
C LEU A 69 18.36 21.04 0.23
N GLN A 70 19.41 21.79 -0.09
CA GLN A 70 20.05 22.72 0.85
C GLN A 70 19.14 23.92 1.13
N ASN A 71 18.58 24.52 0.09
CA ASN A 71 17.58 25.60 0.21
C ASN A 71 16.30 25.13 0.91
N PHE A 72 15.88 23.89 0.64
CA PHE A 72 14.75 23.28 1.35
C PHE A 72 15.02 23.11 2.86
N ALA A 73 16.26 22.77 3.24
CA ALA A 73 16.65 22.62 4.63
C ALA A 73 16.74 23.97 5.36
N GLU A 74 17.02 25.06 4.65
CA GLU A 74 16.99 26.43 5.21
C GLU A 74 15.55 26.94 5.35
N HIS A 75 14.70 26.69 4.34
CA HIS A 75 13.30 27.16 4.29
C HIS A 75 12.28 26.03 4.48
N LYS A 76 12.45 25.23 5.55
CA LYS A 76 11.62 24.01 5.76
C LYS A 76 10.13 24.29 5.78
N ALA A 77 9.70 25.36 6.45
CA ALA A 77 8.28 25.69 6.57
C ALA A 77 7.64 26.00 5.21
N GLU A 78 8.31 26.81 4.39
CA GLU A 78 7.87 27.14 3.03
C GLU A 78 7.91 25.90 2.13
N GLY A 79 8.94 25.07 2.26
CA GLY A 79 9.06 23.81 1.51
C GLY A 79 7.90 22.86 1.80
N TRP A 80 7.55 22.67 3.07
CA TRP A 80 6.39 21.86 3.46
C TRP A 80 5.07 22.47 2.97
N LEU A 81 4.93 23.80 2.94
CA LEU A 81 3.73 24.44 2.39
C LEU A 81 3.59 24.14 0.89
N TYR A 82 4.68 24.29 0.12
CA TYR A 82 4.70 23.96 -1.31
C TYR A 82 4.50 22.47 -1.60
N ILE A 83 4.78 21.57 -0.66
CA ILE A 83 4.52 20.13 -0.80
C ILE A 83 3.05 19.81 -0.45
N LEU A 84 2.56 20.34 0.68
CA LEU A 84 1.25 19.97 1.22
C LEU A 84 0.10 20.56 0.42
N ILE A 85 0.24 21.77 -0.14
CA ILE A 85 -0.83 22.39 -0.95
C ILE A 85 -1.13 21.54 -2.21
N PRO A 86 -0.16 21.22 -3.08
CA PRO A 86 -0.42 20.38 -4.25
C PRO A 86 -0.90 18.98 -3.87
N ASN A 87 -0.35 18.38 -2.81
CA ASN A 87 -0.79 17.07 -2.35
C ASN A 87 -2.26 17.11 -1.88
N PHE A 88 -2.67 18.18 -1.19
CA PHE A 88 -4.06 18.36 -0.80
C PHE A 88 -4.98 18.55 -2.01
N VAL A 89 -4.56 19.34 -3.00
CA VAL A 89 -5.34 19.54 -4.24
C VAL A 89 -5.54 18.20 -4.95
N VAL A 90 -4.49 17.40 -5.15
CA VAL A 90 -4.60 16.12 -5.87
C VAL A 90 -5.44 15.08 -5.12
N VAL A 91 -5.37 15.07 -3.78
CA VAL A 91 -6.06 14.05 -2.97
C VAL A 91 -7.54 14.40 -2.74
N PHE A 92 -7.89 15.69 -2.62
CA PHE A 92 -9.23 16.11 -2.18
C PHE A 92 -10.07 16.83 -3.24
N LEU A 93 -9.46 17.36 -4.31
CA LEU A 93 -10.12 18.21 -5.30
C LEU A 93 -10.19 17.51 -6.66
#